data_AF-A0A930AA26-F1
#
_entry.id   AF-A0A930AA26-F1
#
_cell.length_a   1.000
_cell.length_b   1.000
_cell.length_c   1.000
_cell.angle_alpha   90.00
_cell.angle_beta   90.00
_cell.angle_gamma   90.00
#
_symmetry.space_group_name_H-M   'P 1'
#
loop_
_entity.id
_entity.type
_entity.pdbx_description
1 polymer ?
#
loop_
_entity_poly.entity_id
_entity_poly.type
_entity_poly.pdbx_seq_one_letter_code
_entity_poly.pdbx_strand_id
1 'polypeptide(L)'
;ENMNLYSKVSTDDIRFRPSLGYIAKDFEVLKEIVKITLPLKNDSSVHKIVISSIDSSNYPFEVERIDFPDIYGDRKENIQFLEQVLPTIDFLISKEGPVDVEGFGDSVFGHFDERTKQIQRKAKKGLLRVANMVGATAISIPTAELGVSYLGICESIPSKIAVMIEKMEKLVIPQDELIERYFRNPETWFRKGYGE
;
A
#
# COMPACT_ATOMS: atom_id res chain seq x y z
N GLU A 1 6.21 20.52 -10.91
CA GLU A 1 6.16 21.89 -10.34
C GLU A 1 4.77 22.31 -9.84
N ASN A 2 3.67 22.07 -10.57
CA ASN A 2 2.33 22.49 -10.12
C ASN A 2 1.77 21.80 -8.84
N MET A 3 2.26 20.62 -8.43
CA MET A 3 1.81 19.96 -7.20
C MET A 3 2.42 20.54 -5.92
N ASN A 4 3.51 21.33 -6.00
CA ASN A 4 4.10 22.00 -4.83
C ASN A 4 3.22 23.15 -4.30
N LEU A 5 2.24 23.60 -5.08
CA LEU A 5 1.33 24.71 -4.71
C LEU A 5 0.13 24.26 -3.87
N TYR A 6 -0.08 22.96 -3.67
CA TYR A 6 -1.26 22.43 -2.99
C TYR A 6 -0.87 21.60 -1.77
N SER A 7 -0.85 22.22 -0.59
CA SER A 7 -0.81 21.48 0.68
C SER A 7 -2.23 21.17 1.13
N LYS A 8 -2.53 19.90 1.42
CA LYS A 8 -3.76 19.49 2.13
C LYS A 8 -3.46 19.26 3.60
N VAL A 9 -4.51 19.32 4.40
CA VAL A 9 -4.47 19.04 5.84
C VAL A 9 -5.39 17.86 6.09
N SER A 10 -4.92 16.84 6.80
CA SER A 10 -5.73 15.68 7.18
C SER A 10 -6.75 16.06 8.25
N THR A 11 -7.68 15.15 8.55
CA THR A 11 -8.65 15.30 9.65
C THR A 11 -7.98 15.55 11.00
N ASP A 12 -6.71 15.15 11.16
CA ASP A 12 -5.93 15.28 12.40
C ASP A 12 -4.89 16.42 12.33
N ASP A 13 -5.11 17.40 11.46
CA ASP A 13 -4.25 18.59 11.25
C ASP A 13 -2.83 18.28 10.75
N ILE A 14 -2.64 17.12 10.11
CA ILE A 14 -1.35 16.71 9.52
C ILE A 14 -1.30 17.18 8.08
N ARG A 15 -0.30 18.01 7.74
CA ARG A 15 -0.08 18.47 6.37
C ARG A 15 0.47 17.34 5.50
N PHE A 16 -0.07 17.24 4.29
CA PHE A 16 0.43 16.30 3.27
C PHE A 16 0.27 16.88 1.87
N ARG A 17 0.99 16.30 0.91
CA ARG A 17 0.89 16.67 -0.50
C ARG A 17 -0.06 15.71 -1.21
N PRO A 18 -0.94 16.21 -2.10
CA PRO A 18 -1.68 15.35 -3.02
C PRO A 18 -0.71 14.43 -3.75
N SER A 19 -1.09 13.18 -3.96
CA SER A 19 -0.31 12.21 -4.72
C SER A 19 -1.12 11.73 -5.92
N LEU A 20 -0.40 11.21 -6.92
CA LEU A 20 -1.00 10.52 -8.05
C LEU A 20 -1.14 9.05 -7.68
N GLY A 21 -2.36 8.52 -7.77
CA GLY A 21 -2.67 7.13 -7.45
C GLY A 21 -3.17 6.39 -8.69
N TYR A 22 -2.73 5.15 -8.85
CA TYR A 22 -3.23 4.24 -9.88
C TYR A 22 -3.85 3.02 -9.22
N ILE A 23 -4.94 2.54 -9.80
CA ILE A 23 -5.54 1.26 -9.47
C ILE A 23 -5.63 0.51 -10.79
N ALA A 24 -4.94 -0.62 -10.87
CA ALA A 24 -4.93 -1.46 -12.06
C ALA A 24 -5.33 -2.88 -11.66
N LYS A 25 -6.01 -3.54 -12.60
CA LYS A 25 -6.44 -4.94 -12.45
C LYS A 25 -5.25 -5.90 -12.37
N ASP A 26 -4.23 -5.62 -13.18
CA ASP A 26 -3.09 -6.48 -13.41
C ASP A 26 -1.80 -5.69 -13.12
N PHE A 27 -0.82 -6.38 -12.52
CA PHE A 27 0.43 -5.75 -12.12
C PHE A 27 1.23 -5.22 -13.32
N GLU A 28 1.18 -5.92 -14.47
CA GLU A 28 1.82 -5.45 -15.70
C GLU A 28 1.26 -4.11 -16.20
N VAL A 29 -0.06 -3.93 -16.13
CA VAL A 29 -0.69 -2.66 -16.51
C VAL A 29 -0.22 -1.54 -15.57
N LEU A 30 -0.13 -1.81 -14.27
CA LEU A 30 0.41 -0.85 -13.30
C LEU A 30 1.86 -0.48 -13.64
N LYS A 31 2.72 -1.47 -13.92
CA LYS A 31 4.12 -1.25 -14.31
C LYS A 31 4.24 -0.34 -15.53
N GLU A 32 3.46 -0.60 -16.58
CA GLU A 32 3.51 0.21 -17.81
C GLU A 32 3.06 1.66 -17.56
N ILE A 33 1.99 1.86 -16.78
CA ILE A 33 1.54 3.21 -16.39
C ILE A 33 2.65 3.93 -15.60
N VAL A 34 3.29 3.25 -14.65
CA VAL A 34 4.37 3.86 -13.86
C VAL A 34 5.58 4.21 -14.73
N LYS A 35 5.99 3.35 -15.66
CA LYS A 35 7.10 3.64 -16.61
C LYS A 35 6.84 4.88 -17.47
N ILE A 36 5.60 5.09 -17.89
CA ILE A 36 5.23 6.26 -18.70
C ILE A 36 5.19 7.54 -17.86
N THR A 37 4.86 7.42 -16.57
CA THR A 37 4.61 8.57 -15.70
C THR A 37 5.80 8.98 -14.85
N LEU A 38 6.76 8.08 -14.64
CA LEU A 38 7.98 8.34 -13.86
C LEU A 38 9.22 7.90 -14.65
N PRO A 39 10.29 8.73 -14.67
CA PRO A 39 11.56 8.37 -15.29
C PRO A 39 12.34 7.39 -14.40
N LEU A 40 11.88 6.14 -14.34
CA LEU A 40 12.48 5.07 -13.55
C LEU A 40 13.95 4.86 -13.96
N LYS A 41 14.81 4.59 -12.98
CA LYS A 41 16.23 4.30 -13.19
C LYS A 41 16.58 3.03 -12.44
N ASN A 42 17.12 2.04 -13.13
CA ASN A 42 17.59 0.84 -12.45
C ASN A 42 18.94 1.13 -11.79
N ASP A 43 19.09 0.72 -10.54
CA ASP A 43 20.37 0.69 -9.84
C ASP A 43 20.80 -0.78 -9.71
N SER A 44 22.10 -1.04 -9.81
CA SER A 44 22.68 -2.40 -9.78
C SER A 44 23.29 -2.75 -8.42
N SER A 45 23.04 -1.94 -7.39
CA SER A 45 23.53 -2.17 -6.03
C SER A 45 22.78 -3.29 -5.29
N VAL A 46 23.40 -3.83 -4.24
CA VAL A 46 22.69 -4.66 -3.26
C VAL A 46 21.61 -3.80 -2.60
N HIS A 47 20.37 -4.28 -2.60
CA HIS A 47 19.23 -3.52 -2.06
C HIS A 47 18.93 -3.92 -0.62
N LYS A 48 18.74 -2.93 0.23
CA LYS A 48 18.32 -3.12 1.62
C LYS A 48 16.79 -3.05 1.71
N ILE A 49 16.17 -4.21 1.90
CA ILE A 49 14.71 -4.36 2.02
C ILE A 49 14.40 -4.75 3.45
N VAL A 50 13.50 -4.03 4.13
CA VAL A 50 13.16 -4.34 5.52
C VAL A 50 11.72 -4.77 5.69
N ILE A 51 11.49 -5.67 6.64
CA ILE A 51 10.18 -6.14 7.09
C ILE A 51 10.08 -6.05 8.60
N SER A 52 8.87 -6.16 9.12
CA SER A 52 8.65 -6.24 10.57
C SER A 52 9.29 -7.49 11.17
N SER A 53 9.85 -7.37 12.38
CA SER A 53 10.45 -8.47 13.13
C SER A 53 9.47 -9.60 13.44
N ILE A 54 8.18 -9.27 13.53
CA ILE A 54 7.09 -10.25 13.72
C ILE A 54 6.54 -10.81 12.41
N ASP A 55 7.01 -10.35 11.25
CA ASP A 55 6.60 -10.90 9.95
C ASP A 55 7.33 -12.22 9.66
N SER A 56 6.54 -13.29 9.62
CA SER A 56 6.97 -14.66 9.34
C SER A 56 6.78 -15.08 7.88
N SER A 57 6.38 -14.16 7.00
CA SER A 57 6.17 -14.44 5.57
C SER A 57 7.48 -14.82 4.89
N ASN A 58 7.39 -15.71 3.89
CA ASN A 58 8.55 -16.10 3.09
C ASN A 58 8.66 -15.21 1.86
N TYR A 59 9.75 -14.47 1.74
CA TYR A 59 10.03 -13.58 0.62
C TYR A 59 11.02 -14.24 -0.35
N PRO A 60 10.83 -14.15 -1.69
CA PRO A 60 11.72 -14.74 -2.68
C PRO A 60 13.01 -13.94 -2.91
N PHE A 61 13.41 -13.12 -1.94
CA PHE A 61 14.56 -12.23 -1.95
C PHE A 61 15.00 -11.94 -0.50
N GLU A 62 16.23 -11.44 -0.35
CA GLU A 62 16.78 -11.11 0.97
C GLU A 62 16.02 -9.94 1.61
N VAL A 63 15.73 -10.08 2.90
CA VAL A 63 15.04 -9.09 3.73
C VAL A 63 15.69 -9.02 5.11
N GLU A 64 15.80 -7.83 5.65
CA GLU A 64 16.22 -7.57 7.03
C GLU A 64 14.99 -7.35 7.91
N ARG A 65 15.02 -7.89 9.13
CA ARG A 65 13.93 -7.78 10.10
C ARG A 65 14.25 -6.70 11.12
N ILE A 66 13.35 -5.73 11.28
CA ILE A 66 13.46 -4.66 12.28
C ILE A 66 12.16 -4.53 13.06
N ASP A 67 12.22 -3.95 14.25
CA ASP A 67 11.01 -3.69 15.04
C ASP A 67 10.22 -2.53 14.43
N PHE A 68 8.95 -2.80 14.13
CA PHE A 68 7.99 -1.78 13.70
C PHE A 68 7.22 -1.26 14.93
N PRO A 69 6.77 0.00 14.93
CA PRO A 69 5.82 0.46 15.92
C PRO A 69 4.47 -0.25 15.76
N ASP A 70 3.52 0.09 16.61
CA ASP A 70 2.13 -0.31 16.43
C ASP A 70 1.53 0.39 15.19
N ILE A 71 1.62 -0.29 14.04
CA ILE A 71 1.17 0.25 12.75
C ILE A 71 -0.33 0.56 12.70
N TYR A 72 -1.13 -0.03 13.58
CA TYR A 72 -2.57 0.22 13.71
C TYR A 72 -2.89 1.32 14.73
N GLY A 73 -1.89 1.80 15.45
CA GLY A 73 -1.97 2.84 16.47
C GLY A 73 -1.86 4.26 15.92
N ASP A 74 -1.15 5.10 16.67
CA ASP A 74 -1.05 6.53 16.43
C ASP A 74 -0.33 6.85 15.12
N ARG A 75 -0.84 7.84 14.38
CA ARG A 75 -0.27 8.22 13.08
C ARG A 75 1.07 8.92 13.22
N LYS A 76 1.32 9.69 14.29
CA LYS A 76 2.57 10.44 14.47
C LYS A 76 3.72 9.48 14.73
N GLU A 77 3.51 8.44 15.51
CA GLU A 77 4.51 7.36 15.71
C GLU A 77 4.86 6.69 14.37
N ASN A 78 3.85 6.38 13.56
CA ASN A 78 4.05 5.78 12.25
C ASN A 78 4.74 6.72 11.24
N ILE A 79 4.44 8.02 11.29
CA ILE A 79 5.12 9.06 10.49
C ILE A 79 6.60 9.13 10.88
N GLN A 80 6.90 9.26 12.17
CA GLN A 80 8.27 9.33 12.68
C GLN A 80 9.09 8.09 12.32
N PHE A 81 8.48 6.92 12.43
CA PHE A 81 9.10 5.66 12.02
C PHE A 81 9.49 5.67 10.54
N LEU A 82 8.56 6.03 9.64
CA LEU A 82 8.84 6.07 8.21
C LEU A 82 9.89 7.13 7.85
N GLU A 83 9.83 8.33 8.45
CA GLU A 83 10.81 9.41 8.22
C GLU A 83 12.23 8.99 8.64
N GLN A 84 12.37 8.17 9.68
CA GLN A 84 13.67 7.67 10.14
C GLN A 84 14.19 6.49 9.30
N VAL A 85 13.29 5.56 8.93
CA VAL A 85 13.68 4.29 8.31
C VAL A 85 13.92 4.43 6.81
N LEU A 86 13.01 5.09 6.07
CA LEU A 86 13.04 5.13 4.60
C LEU A 86 14.35 5.69 4.01
N PRO A 87 15.03 6.70 4.60
CA PRO A 87 16.32 7.17 4.10
C PRO A 87 17.43 6.11 4.14
N THR A 88 17.32 5.12 5.04
CA THR A 88 18.39 4.14 5.32
C THR A 88 18.26 2.84 4.52
N ILE A 89 17.20 2.69 3.71
CA ILE A 89 16.82 1.46 3.01
C ILE A 89 16.37 1.77 1.57
N ASP A 90 16.23 0.75 0.72
CA ASP A 90 15.60 0.91 -0.60
C ASP A 90 14.08 0.99 -0.46
N PHE A 91 13.47 0.05 0.25
CA PHE A 91 12.06 0.06 0.58
C PHE A 91 11.75 -0.91 1.74
N LEU A 92 10.62 -0.70 2.40
CA LEU A 92 10.09 -1.65 3.39
C LEU A 92 8.86 -2.36 2.85
N ILE A 93 8.55 -3.53 3.41
CA ILE A 93 7.30 -4.24 3.16
C ILE A 93 6.54 -4.39 4.48
N SER A 94 5.25 -4.10 4.45
CA SER A 94 4.30 -4.39 5.52
C SER A 94 3.18 -5.26 4.99
N LYS A 95 2.97 -6.45 5.57
CA LYS A 95 1.78 -7.26 5.29
C LYS A 95 0.62 -6.71 6.13
N GLU A 96 -0.31 -6.01 5.49
CA GLU A 96 -1.43 -5.32 6.17
C GLU A 96 -2.77 -5.99 5.87
N GLY A 97 -3.65 -5.99 6.86
CA GLY A 97 -5.03 -6.43 6.74
C GLY A 97 -5.50 -7.33 7.90
N PRO A 98 -6.73 -7.89 7.81
CA PRO A 98 -7.67 -7.68 6.72
C PRO A 98 -8.33 -6.28 6.78
N VAL A 99 -8.11 -5.47 5.74
CA VAL A 99 -8.51 -4.06 5.67
C VAL A 99 -10.03 -3.93 5.57
N ASP A 100 -10.63 -3.15 6.47
CA ASP A 100 -12.07 -2.85 6.54
C ASP A 100 -12.99 -4.10 6.59
N VAL A 101 -12.46 -5.28 6.92
CA VAL A 101 -13.26 -6.52 7.05
C VAL A 101 -13.92 -6.61 8.43
N GLU A 102 -13.16 -6.33 9.49
CA GLU A 102 -13.60 -6.52 10.89
C GLU A 102 -13.96 -5.20 11.59
N GLY A 103 -13.79 -4.07 10.90
CA GLY A 103 -13.94 -2.74 11.48
C GLY A 103 -14.13 -1.67 10.43
N PHE A 104 -14.30 -0.43 10.90
CA PHE A 104 -14.60 0.71 10.03
C PHE A 104 -13.49 1.74 10.10
N GLY A 105 -12.61 1.76 9.09
CA GLY A 105 -11.35 2.49 9.12
C GLY A 105 -11.46 3.99 8.81
N ASP A 106 -12.60 4.62 9.09
CA ASP A 106 -12.81 6.06 8.89
C ASP A 106 -12.23 6.88 10.06
N SER A 107 -11.44 7.92 9.74
CA SER A 107 -10.78 8.77 10.74
C SER A 107 -11.76 9.53 11.64
N VAL A 108 -12.83 10.07 11.05
CA VAL A 108 -13.84 10.85 11.77
C VAL A 108 -14.59 9.92 12.71
N PHE A 109 -14.94 8.72 12.24
CA PHE A 109 -15.60 7.71 13.06
C PHE A 109 -14.78 7.37 14.31
N GLY A 110 -13.48 7.14 14.18
CA GLY A 110 -12.62 6.83 15.33
C GLY A 110 -12.44 7.97 16.32
N HIS A 111 -12.92 9.19 16.06
CA HIS A 111 -12.73 10.33 16.96
C HIS A 111 -13.82 10.45 18.05
N PHE A 112 -14.95 9.75 17.91
CA PHE A 112 -16.12 9.98 18.78
C PHE A 112 -15.91 9.53 20.23
N ASP A 113 -15.39 8.31 20.45
CA ASP A 113 -15.17 7.73 21.78
C ASP A 113 -14.17 6.57 21.73
N GLU A 114 -13.85 5.98 22.89
CA GLU A 114 -12.90 4.87 22.97
C GLU A 114 -13.39 3.60 22.24
N ARG A 115 -14.71 3.39 22.21
CA ARG A 115 -15.31 2.25 21.51
C ARG A 115 -15.10 2.36 19.99
N THR A 116 -15.33 3.54 19.43
CA THR A 116 -15.18 3.81 18.00
C THR A 116 -13.71 3.81 17.59
N LYS A 117 -12.78 4.26 18.45
CA LYS A 117 -11.33 4.04 18.26
C LYS A 117 -10.97 2.57 18.14
N GLN A 118 -11.49 1.74 19.04
CA GLN A 118 -11.24 0.29 19.01
C GLN A 118 -11.81 -0.36 17.75
N ILE A 119 -13.00 0.06 17.30
CA ILE A 119 -13.59 -0.43 16.04
C ILE A 119 -12.78 0.03 14.83
N GLN A 120 -12.32 1.28 14.80
CA GLN A 120 -11.46 1.79 13.74
C GLN A 120 -10.15 1.02 13.67
N ARG A 121 -9.56 0.69 14.81
CA ARG A 121 -8.34 -0.13 14.88
C ARG A 121 -8.54 -1.54 14.28
N LYS A 122 -9.73 -2.13 14.47
CA LYS A 122 -10.10 -3.42 13.83
C LYS A 122 -10.22 -3.34 12.31
N ALA A 123 -10.24 -2.15 11.73
CA ALA A 123 -10.19 -1.99 10.27
C ALA A 123 -8.82 -2.29 9.65
N LYS A 124 -7.78 -2.51 10.47
CA LYS A 124 -6.44 -2.98 10.06
C LYS A 124 -5.78 -2.15 8.94
N LYS A 125 -6.08 -0.86 8.88
CA LYS A 125 -5.33 0.09 8.05
C LYS A 125 -4.04 0.43 8.78
N GLY A 126 -2.88 0.11 8.21
CA GLY A 126 -1.57 0.31 8.83
C GLY A 126 -0.88 1.57 8.36
N LEU A 127 0.35 1.39 7.87
CA LEU A 127 1.27 2.40 7.35
C LEU A 127 0.75 3.06 6.06
N LEU A 128 -0.13 2.40 5.30
CA LEU A 128 -0.75 3.00 4.10
C LEU A 128 -1.38 4.37 4.40
N ARG A 129 -1.93 4.54 5.61
CA ARG A 129 -2.58 5.79 6.05
C ARG A 129 -1.61 6.99 6.12
N VAL A 130 -0.32 6.72 6.33
CA VAL A 130 0.70 7.75 6.56
C VAL A 130 1.72 7.86 5.42
N ALA A 131 1.73 6.92 4.46
CA ALA A 131 2.66 6.93 3.32
C ALA A 131 2.64 8.28 2.55
N ASN A 132 1.45 8.80 2.23
CA ASN A 132 1.32 10.11 1.59
C ASN A 132 1.74 11.28 2.50
N MET A 133 1.62 11.12 3.82
CA MET A 133 1.97 12.17 4.79
C MET A 133 3.48 12.37 4.90
N VAL A 134 4.26 11.29 4.74
CA VAL A 134 5.73 11.35 4.71
C VAL A 134 6.31 11.59 3.30
N GLY A 135 5.46 11.85 2.31
CA GLY A 135 5.90 12.06 0.92
C GLY A 135 6.56 10.82 0.30
N ALA A 136 6.18 9.62 0.75
CA ALA A 136 6.67 8.35 0.24
C ALA A 136 5.84 7.87 -0.97
N THR A 137 6.42 6.95 -1.74
CA THR A 137 5.70 6.15 -2.72
C THR A 137 5.36 4.80 -2.12
N ALA A 138 4.13 4.36 -2.33
CA ALA A 138 3.67 3.06 -1.87
C ALA A 138 3.02 2.25 -2.98
N ILE A 139 3.16 0.93 -2.93
CA ILE A 139 2.50 -0.03 -3.82
C ILE A 139 1.88 -1.15 -3.00
N SER A 140 0.63 -1.47 -3.28
CA SER A 140 -0.13 -2.50 -2.58
C SER A 140 -0.42 -3.66 -3.52
N ILE A 141 0.00 -4.87 -3.16
CA ILE A 141 -0.27 -6.10 -3.92
C ILE A 141 -1.14 -7.03 -3.06
N PRO A 142 -2.34 -7.44 -3.53
CA PRO A 142 -3.20 -8.37 -2.80
C PRO A 142 -2.51 -9.71 -2.52
N THR A 143 -2.81 -10.30 -1.36
CA THR A 143 -2.49 -11.71 -1.07
C THR A 143 -3.72 -12.60 -1.38
N ALA A 144 -3.62 -13.89 -1.09
CA ALA A 144 -4.73 -14.82 -1.22
C ALA A 144 -5.80 -14.65 -0.12
N GLU A 145 -5.49 -13.89 0.93
CA GLU A 145 -6.40 -13.64 2.05
C GLU A 145 -7.26 -12.41 1.77
N LEU A 146 -8.55 -12.47 2.11
CA LEU A 146 -9.49 -11.38 1.86
C LEU A 146 -9.07 -10.11 2.60
N GLY A 147 -8.91 -9.02 1.85
CA GLY A 147 -8.56 -7.71 2.39
C GLY A 147 -7.11 -7.61 2.90
N VAL A 148 -6.25 -8.57 2.60
CA VAL A 148 -4.84 -8.56 3.00
C VAL A 148 -3.94 -8.27 1.81
N SER A 149 -2.90 -7.48 2.01
CA SER A 149 -1.95 -7.11 0.96
C SER A 149 -0.53 -6.96 1.48
N TYR A 150 0.44 -7.15 0.59
CA TYR A 150 1.80 -6.66 0.79
C TYR A 150 1.85 -5.19 0.38
N LEU A 151 2.20 -4.32 1.32
CA LEU A 151 2.42 -2.90 1.10
C LEU A 151 3.92 -2.61 1.05
N GLY A 152 4.44 -2.31 -0.13
CA GLY A 152 5.78 -1.75 -0.30
C GLY A 152 5.76 -0.24 -0.09
N ILE A 153 6.73 0.31 0.65
CA ILE A 153 6.89 1.77 0.85
C ILE A 153 8.36 2.16 0.68
N CYS A 154 8.63 3.17 -0.15
CA CYS A 154 9.94 3.76 -0.33
C CYS A 154 9.89 5.29 -0.37
N GLU A 155 11.04 5.94 -0.24
CA GLU A 155 11.14 7.36 -0.63
C GLU A 155 10.75 7.52 -2.10
N SER A 156 10.12 8.64 -2.47
CA SER A 156 9.73 8.94 -3.85
C SER A 156 10.95 9.29 -4.75
N ILE A 157 11.89 8.36 -4.84
CA ILE A 157 13.12 8.43 -5.64
C ILE A 157 13.00 7.39 -6.76
N PRO A 158 13.19 7.77 -8.04
CA PRO A 158 12.96 6.86 -9.16
C PRO A 158 13.71 5.51 -9.11
N SER A 159 14.91 5.48 -8.53
CA SER A 159 15.66 4.23 -8.35
C SER A 159 15.04 3.31 -7.31
N LYS A 160 14.70 3.84 -6.12
CA LYS A 160 14.00 3.07 -5.08
C LYS A 160 12.64 2.57 -5.53
N ILE A 161 11.89 3.38 -6.30
CA ILE A 161 10.61 2.98 -6.90
C ILE A 161 10.80 1.82 -7.89
N ALA A 162 11.83 1.88 -8.74
CA ALA A 162 12.11 0.80 -9.70
C ALA A 162 12.43 -0.53 -8.99
N VAL A 163 13.27 -0.48 -7.94
CA VAL A 163 13.61 -1.65 -7.11
C VAL A 163 12.37 -2.20 -6.43
N MET A 164 11.56 -1.35 -5.81
CA MET A 164 10.32 -1.76 -5.14
C MET A 164 9.39 -2.47 -6.12
N ILE A 165 9.19 -1.93 -7.33
CA ILE A 165 8.35 -2.56 -8.36
C ILE A 165 8.88 -3.94 -8.75
N GLU A 166 10.18 -4.06 -9.05
CA GLU A 166 10.81 -5.33 -9.45
C GLU A 166 10.67 -6.42 -8.38
N LYS A 167 10.86 -6.07 -7.11
CA LYS A 167 10.78 -7.05 -6.00
C LYS A 167 9.32 -7.38 -5.67
N MET A 168 8.45 -6.38 -5.62
CA MET A 168 7.03 -6.59 -5.32
C MET A 168 6.33 -7.42 -6.40
N GLU A 169 6.75 -7.32 -7.67
CA GLU A 169 6.27 -8.19 -8.77
C GLU A 169 6.37 -9.68 -8.43
N LYS A 170 7.43 -10.09 -7.73
CA LYS A 170 7.66 -11.49 -7.35
C LYS A 170 6.69 -12.00 -6.28
N LEU A 171 5.92 -11.10 -5.68
CA LEU A 171 4.87 -11.42 -4.70
C LEU A 171 3.48 -11.49 -5.32
N VAL A 172 3.34 -11.16 -6.61
CA VAL A 172 2.06 -11.24 -7.33
C VAL A 172 1.63 -12.70 -7.41
N ILE A 173 0.46 -12.98 -6.87
CA ILE A 173 -0.16 -14.30 -6.97
C ILE A 173 -1.03 -14.39 -8.23
N PRO A 174 -1.14 -15.59 -8.84
CA PRO A 174 -2.15 -15.85 -9.86
C PRO A 174 -3.54 -15.57 -9.33
N GLN A 175 -4.41 -15.10 -10.20
CA GLN A 175 -5.79 -14.84 -9.85
C GLN A 175 -6.58 -16.14 -9.68
N ASP A 176 -7.46 -16.14 -8.68
CA ASP A 176 -8.36 -17.27 -8.45
C ASP A 176 -9.40 -17.38 -9.58
N GLU A 177 -9.57 -18.59 -10.13
CA GLU A 177 -10.49 -18.85 -11.23
C GLU A 177 -11.96 -18.51 -10.88
N LEU A 178 -12.37 -18.68 -9.63
CA LEU A 178 -13.71 -18.32 -9.16
C LEU A 178 -13.90 -16.81 -9.23
N ILE A 179 -12.91 -16.03 -8.82
CA ILE A 179 -12.94 -14.56 -8.91
C ILE A 179 -13.04 -14.15 -10.38
N GLU A 180 -12.27 -14.79 -11.27
CA GLU A 180 -12.34 -14.52 -12.71
C GLU A 180 -13.73 -14.81 -13.26
N ARG A 181 -14.25 -16.03 -13.02
CA ARG A 181 -15.55 -16.43 -13.55
C ARG A 181 -16.70 -15.59 -12.99
N TYR A 182 -16.66 -15.28 -11.69
CA TYR A 182 -17.77 -14.61 -11.02
C TYR A 182 -17.76 -13.09 -11.24
N PHE A 183 -16.62 -12.42 -11.07
CA PHE A 183 -16.57 -10.95 -11.15
C PHE A 183 -16.17 -10.42 -12.52
N ARG A 184 -15.53 -11.23 -13.36
CA ARG A 184 -14.94 -10.74 -14.62
C ARG A 184 -15.61 -11.28 -15.87
N ASN A 185 -16.57 -12.19 -15.76
CA ASN A 185 -17.44 -12.54 -16.87
C ASN A 185 -18.62 -11.55 -16.96
N PRO A 186 -18.62 -10.60 -17.92
CA PRO A 186 -19.72 -9.64 -18.04
C PRO A 186 -21.03 -10.34 -18.39
N GLU A 187 -20.99 -11.49 -19.09
CA GLU A 187 -22.19 -12.27 -19.46
C GLU A 187 -22.95 -12.77 -18.22
N THR A 188 -22.26 -12.94 -17.08
CA THR A 188 -22.88 -13.34 -15.82
C THR A 188 -23.78 -12.24 -15.24
N TRP A 189 -23.47 -10.97 -15.51
CA TRP A 189 -24.16 -9.81 -14.92
C TRP A 189 -25.05 -9.07 -15.91
N PHE A 190 -24.66 -9.05 -17.17
CA PHE A 190 -25.42 -8.46 -18.26
C PHE A 190 -26.23 -9.56 -18.94
N ARG A 191 -27.49 -9.73 -18.51
CA ARG A 191 -28.46 -10.45 -19.32
C ARG A 191 -28.57 -9.72 -20.67
N LYS A 192 -28.49 -10.44 -21.78
CA LYS A 192 -29.08 -9.98 -23.05
C LYS A 192 -30.48 -9.47 -22.73
N GLY A 193 -30.77 -8.22 -23.06
CA GLY A 193 -32.06 -7.60 -22.74
C GLY A 193 -33.22 -8.41 -23.34
N TYR A 194 -34.41 -8.32 -22.75
CA TYR A 194 -35.63 -8.81 -23.38
C TYR A 194 -35.80 -8.07 -24.72
N GLY A 195 -35.48 -8.73 -25.83
CA GLY A 195 -35.46 -8.13 -27.17
C GLY A 195 -34.52 -8.79 -28.19
N GLU A 196 -33.65 -9.72 -27.78
CA GLU A 196 -33.08 -10.76 -28.66
C GLU A 196 -33.80 -12.09 -28.50
#